data_AF-A0AAU4Z2A5-F1
#
_entry.id   AF-A0AAU4Z2A5-F1
#
_cell.length_a   1.000
_cell.length_b   1.000
_cell.length_c   1.000
_cell.angle_alpha   90.00
_cell.angle_beta   90.00
_cell.angle_gamma   90.00
#
_symmetry.space_group_name_H-M   'P 1'
#
loop_
_entity.id
_entity.type
_entity.pdbx_description
1 polymer ?
#
loop_
_entity_poly.entity_id
_entity_poly.type
_entity_poly.pdbx_seq_one_letter_code
_entity_poly.pdbx_strand_id
1 'polypeptide(L)'
;MLAMPSETLACPDTGRQHRLAAQLADMIPGAATIRVSLNDPKQAWPHPHAIVKDEAGQAMELARTTAKIAARWILRVWPETDWTRPHTFALADATLTRSDLTIDGRGR
;
A
#
# COMPACT_ATOMS: atom_id res chain seq x y z
N MET A 1 -19.88 26.44 32.66
CA MET A 1 -19.39 26.37 31.27
C MET A 1 -19.20 24.89 30.96
N LEU A 2 -20.15 24.25 30.28
CA LEU A 2 -20.06 22.84 29.91
C LEU A 2 -19.35 22.76 28.56
N ALA A 3 -18.15 22.21 28.55
CA ALA A 3 -17.44 21.89 27.31
C ALA A 3 -18.22 20.78 26.60
N MET A 4 -18.76 21.09 25.42
CA MET A 4 -19.36 20.10 24.55
C MET A 4 -18.25 19.15 24.09
N PRO A 5 -18.38 17.82 24.24
CA PRO A 5 -17.47 16.92 23.56
C PRO A 5 -17.71 17.10 22.07
N SER A 6 -16.74 17.68 21.37
CA SER A 6 -16.70 17.63 19.91
C SER A 6 -16.43 16.19 19.51
N GLU A 7 -17.48 15.36 19.54
CA GLU A 7 -17.55 14.11 18.78
C GLU A 7 -17.60 14.50 17.30
N THR A 8 -16.47 14.99 16.81
CA THR A 8 -16.20 15.03 15.39
C THR A 8 -16.14 13.57 15.02
N LEU A 9 -17.27 13.03 14.52
CA LEU A 9 -17.28 11.81 13.73
C LEU A 9 -16.23 12.02 12.65
N ALA A 10 -15.02 11.53 12.92
CA ALA A 10 -13.92 11.56 11.98
C ALA A 10 -14.48 10.96 10.70
N CYS A 11 -14.50 11.74 9.62
CA CYS A 11 -14.96 11.25 8.33
C CYS A 11 -14.40 9.84 8.13
N PRO A 12 -15.23 8.87 7.69
CA PRO A 12 -14.77 7.51 7.53
C PRO A 12 -13.45 7.53 6.74
N ASP A 13 -12.44 6.87 7.28
CA ASP A 13 -11.05 6.89 6.78
C ASP A 13 -10.94 6.52 5.30
N THR A 14 -12.00 5.93 4.75
CA THR A 14 -12.24 5.68 3.32
C THR A 14 -11.90 6.86 2.43
N GLY A 15 -12.14 8.11 2.84
CA GLY A 15 -11.79 9.29 2.04
C GLY A 15 -10.28 9.46 1.80
N ARG A 16 -9.44 9.09 2.79
CA ARG A 16 -7.97 9.14 2.65
C ARG A 16 -7.47 8.03 1.74
N GLN A 17 -8.07 6.85 1.85
CA GLN A 17 -7.72 5.66 1.09
C GLN A 17 -8.03 5.85 -0.40
N HIS A 18 -9.22 6.36 -0.74
CA HIS A 18 -9.61 6.66 -2.12
C HIS A 18 -8.76 7.77 -2.74
N ARG A 19 -8.43 8.81 -1.96
CA ARG A 19 -7.49 9.84 -2.41
C ARG A 19 -6.12 9.27 -2.69
N LEU A 20 -5.61 8.38 -1.84
CA LEU A 20 -4.35 7.69 -2.07
C LEU A 20 -4.41 6.86 -3.35
N ALA A 21 -5.48 6.10 -3.57
CA ALA A 21 -5.66 5.31 -4.78
C ALA A 21 -5.58 6.18 -6.04
N ALA A 22 -6.29 7.31 -6.07
CA ALA A 22 -6.24 8.26 -7.19
C ALA A 22 -4.83 8.82 -7.43
N GLN A 23 -4.11 9.19 -6.35
CA GLN A 23 -2.74 9.71 -6.46
C GLN A 23 -1.74 8.65 -6.94
N LEU A 24 -1.92 7.39 -6.54
CA LEU A 24 -1.07 6.29 -6.98
C LEU A 24 -1.37 5.89 -8.43
N ALA A 25 -2.63 5.95 -8.86
CA ALA A 25 -3.01 5.71 -10.25
C ALA A 25 -2.45 6.80 -11.19
N ASP A 26 -2.41 8.05 -10.75
CA ASP A 26 -1.78 9.15 -11.49
C ASP A 26 -0.25 9.00 -11.57
N MET A 27 0.39 8.64 -10.46
CA MET A 27 1.84 8.45 -10.41
C MET A 27 2.33 7.19 -11.14
N ILE A 28 1.50 6.13 -11.18
CA ILE A 28 1.84 4.82 -11.74
C ILE A 28 0.73 4.38 -12.70
N PRO A 29 0.68 4.95 -13.91
CA PRO A 29 -0.35 4.64 -14.87
C PRO A 29 -0.32 3.15 -15.24
N GLY A 30 -1.47 2.49 -15.20
CA GLY A 30 -1.62 1.05 -15.49
C GLY A 30 -1.42 0.15 -14.26
N ALA A 31 -1.08 0.69 -13.10
CA ALA A 31 -1.08 -0.09 -11.87
C ALA A 31 -2.51 -0.50 -11.47
N ALA A 32 -2.67 -1.76 -11.06
CA ALA A 32 -3.91 -2.27 -10.49
C ALA A 32 -3.74 -2.62 -9.01
N THR A 33 -2.61 -3.24 -8.65
CA THR A 33 -2.33 -3.63 -7.26
C THR A 33 -0.90 -3.30 -6.84
N ILE A 34 -0.73 -2.97 -5.57
CA ILE A 34 0.56 -2.63 -4.98
C ILE A 34 0.75 -3.48 -3.72
N ARG A 35 1.68 -4.44 -3.77
CA ARG A 35 2.05 -5.27 -2.62
C ARG A 35 3.16 -4.58 -1.85
N VAL A 36 2.94 -4.30 -0.57
CA VAL A 36 3.86 -3.59 0.32
C VAL A 36 4.25 -4.46 1.52
N SER A 37 5.53 -4.44 1.87
CA SER A 37 6.05 -5.01 3.12
C SER A 37 7.20 -4.14 3.67
N LEU A 38 7.43 -4.20 4.98
CA LEU A 38 8.67 -3.70 5.60
C LEU A 38 9.77 -4.76 5.69
N ASN A 39 9.44 -6.02 5.37
CA ASN A 39 10.39 -7.10 5.30
C ASN A 39 10.85 -7.29 3.85
N ASP A 40 12.05 -6.80 3.53
CA ASP A 40 12.73 -7.15 2.28
C ASP A 40 13.60 -8.38 2.57
N PRO A 41 13.35 -9.55 1.94
CA PRO A 41 14.13 -10.76 2.19
C PRO A 41 15.62 -10.62 1.86
N LYS A 42 16.02 -9.53 1.16
CA LYS A 42 17.41 -9.27 0.77
C LYS A 42 18.11 -8.23 1.65
N GLN A 43 17.43 -7.56 2.57
CA GLN A 43 18.03 -6.50 3.40
C GLN A 43 17.75 -6.73 4.89
N ALA A 44 18.80 -6.60 5.71
CA ALA A 44 18.75 -6.90 7.15
C ALA A 44 17.96 -5.87 7.98
N TRP A 45 17.69 -4.69 7.42
CA TRP A 45 16.92 -3.63 8.08
C TRP A 45 15.55 -3.51 7.44
N PRO A 46 14.48 -3.25 8.23
CA PRO A 46 13.15 -3.09 7.70
C PRO A 46 13.12 -1.91 6.72
N HIS A 47 13.01 -2.23 5.43
CA HIS A 47 12.95 -1.26 4.37
C HIS A 47 11.61 -1.38 3.64
N PRO A 48 10.94 -0.25 3.36
CA PRO A 48 9.73 -0.28 2.54
C PRO A 48 10.03 -0.90 1.18
N HIS A 49 9.40 -2.03 0.92
CA HIS A 49 9.48 -2.77 -0.32
C HIS A 49 8.09 -2.78 -0.95
N ALA A 50 8.02 -2.46 -2.24
CA ALA A 50 6.78 -2.50 -3.00
C ALA A 50 6.98 -3.22 -4.33
N ILE A 51 6.02 -4.09 -4.66
CA ILE A 51 5.86 -4.70 -5.99
C ILE A 51 4.54 -4.19 -6.55
N VAL A 52 4.59 -3.59 -7.73
CA VAL A 52 3.39 -3.12 -8.42
C VAL A 52 3.03 -4.10 -9.51
N LYS A 53 1.74 -4.38 -9.65
CA LYS A 53 1.21 -5.20 -10.72
C LYS A 53 0.14 -4.47 -11.50
N ASP A 54 0.09 -4.75 -12.80
CA ASP A 54 -0.99 -4.32 -13.67
C ASP A 54 -2.26 -5.16 -13.50
N GLU A 55 -3.30 -4.86 -14.28
CA GLU A 55 -4.57 -5.58 -14.29
C GLU A 55 -4.43 -7.04 -14.72
N ALA A 56 -3.41 -7.35 -15.54
CA ALA A 56 -3.08 -8.72 -15.93
C ALA A 56 -2.30 -9.49 -14.86
N GLY A 57 -2.00 -8.85 -13.72
CA GLY A 57 -1.24 -9.42 -12.61
C GLY A 57 0.28 -9.50 -12.86
N GLN A 58 0.77 -8.88 -13.93
CA GLN A 58 2.19 -8.83 -14.29
C GLN A 58 2.92 -7.78 -13.44
N ALA A 59 4.11 -8.12 -12.97
CA ALA A 59 4.93 -7.18 -12.23
C ALA A 59 5.44 -6.07 -13.17
N MET A 60 5.21 -4.83 -12.79
CA MET A 60 5.68 -3.66 -13.53
C MET A 60 7.08 -3.28 -13.06
N GLU A 61 8.00 -3.08 -14.01
CA GLU A 61 9.31 -2.49 -13.73
C GLU A 61 9.13 -0.99 -13.42
N LEU A 62 9.47 -0.59 -12.20
CA LEU A 62 9.37 0.80 -11.75
C LEU A 62 10.70 1.29 -11.21
N ALA A 63 10.94 2.59 -11.34
CA ALA A 63 12.04 3.22 -10.65
C ALA A 63 11.94 2.96 -9.14
N ARG A 64 13.06 2.55 -8.52
CA ARG A 64 13.15 2.28 -7.07
C ARG A 64 12.59 3.42 -6.22
N THR A 65 12.79 4.66 -6.64
CA THR A 65 12.28 5.85 -5.94
C THR A 65 10.76 5.88 -5.92
N THR A 66 10.11 5.64 -7.06
CA THR A 66 8.64 5.60 -7.18
C THR A 66 8.04 4.49 -6.31
N ALA A 67 8.62 3.29 -6.37
CA ALA A 67 8.19 2.17 -5.53
C ALA A 67 8.30 2.49 -4.04
N LYS A 68 9.39 3.14 -3.61
CA LYS A 68 9.57 3.58 -2.21
C LYS A 68 8.59 4.68 -1.80
N ILE A 69 8.31 5.64 -2.69
CA ILE A 69 7.32 6.69 -2.43
C ILE A 69 5.94 6.06 -2.23
N ALA A 70 5.51 5.20 -3.16
CA ALA A 70 4.24 4.48 -3.07
C ALA A 70 4.13 3.67 -1.77
N ALA A 71 5.15 2.89 -1.44
CA ALA A 71 5.20 2.12 -0.20
C ALA A 71 5.02 3.02 1.03
N ARG A 72 5.75 4.13 1.11
CA ARG A 72 5.67 5.08 2.25
C ARG A 72 4.34 5.77 2.35
N TRP A 73 3.68 6.06 1.24
CA TRP A 73 2.35 6.67 1.27
C TRP A 73 1.30 5.67 1.78
N ILE A 74 1.35 4.43 1.30
CA ILE A 74 0.51 3.33 1.78
C ILE A 74 0.73 3.11 3.29
N LEU A 75 1.99 2.96 3.73
CA LEU A 75 2.34 2.79 5.15
C LEU A 75 1.75 3.89 6.06
N ARG A 76 1.67 5.15 5.57
CA ARG A 76 1.12 6.27 6.35
C ARG A 76 -0.40 6.29 6.44
N VAL A 77 -1.10 5.70 5.48
CA VAL A 77 -2.57 5.64 5.51
C VAL A 77 -3.06 4.54 6.45
N TRP A 78 -2.29 3.45 6.63
CA TRP A 78 -2.60 2.43 7.64
C TRP A 78 -1.48 2.27 8.67
N PRO A 79 -1.33 3.21 9.62
CA PRO A 79 -0.27 3.17 10.63
C PRO A 79 -0.39 1.97 11.57
N GLU A 80 -1.62 1.50 11.85
CA GLU A 80 -1.90 0.40 12.78
C GLU A 80 -1.73 -1.00 12.15
N THR A 81 -1.35 -1.09 10.86
CA THR A 81 -1.19 -2.38 10.17
C THR A 81 0.15 -3.03 10.48
N ASP A 82 0.14 -4.35 10.68
CA ASP A 82 1.36 -5.14 10.84
C ASP A 82 2.09 -5.33 9.50
N TRP A 83 2.99 -4.41 9.19
CA TRP A 83 3.77 -4.43 7.95
C TRP A 83 4.93 -5.43 7.92
N THR A 84 5.12 -6.23 8.97
CA THR A 84 6.03 -7.39 8.90
C THR A 84 5.52 -8.43 7.91
N ARG A 85 4.20 -8.46 7.70
CA ARG A 85 3.53 -9.26 6.67
C ARG A 85 3.27 -8.43 5.43
N PRO A 86 3.38 -9.02 4.23
CA PRO A 86 3.00 -8.33 3.02
C PRO A 86 1.50 -8.07 2.97
N HIS A 87 1.13 -6.89 2.49
CA HIS A 87 -0.26 -6.50 2.24
C HIS A 87 -0.39 -6.02 0.80
N THR A 88 -1.53 -6.30 0.16
CA THR A 88 -1.85 -5.87 -1.19
C THR A 88 -2.86 -4.75 -1.11
N PHE A 89 -2.51 -3.60 -1.68
CA PHE A 89 -3.42 -2.51 -1.89
C PHE A 89 -4.02 -2.60 -3.29
N ALA A 90 -5.35 -2.70 -3.39
CA ALA A 90 -6.09 -2.68 -4.65
C ALA A 90 -6.52 -1.25 -4.97
N LEU A 91 -6.10 -0.73 -6.13
CA LEU A 91 -6.37 0.65 -6.51
C LEU A 91 -7.83 0.89 -6.92
N ALA A 92 -8.50 -0.12 -7.47
CA ALA A 92 -9.89 -0.02 -7.93
C ALA A 92 -10.86 0.34 -6.79
N ASP A 93 -10.73 -0.34 -5.65
CA ASP A 93 -11.66 -0.20 -4.53
C ASP A 93 -11.04 0.50 -3.31
N ALA A 94 -9.78 0.94 -3.44
CA ALA A 94 -8.99 1.50 -2.36
C ALA A 94 -8.94 0.61 -1.09
N THR A 95 -8.87 -0.71 -1.28
CA THR A 95 -8.87 -1.69 -0.20
C THR A 95 -7.47 -2.26 0.04
N LEU A 96 -7.14 -2.44 1.32
CA LEU A 96 -5.92 -3.11 1.76
C LEU A 96 -6.27 -4.50 2.27
N THR A 97 -5.70 -5.53 1.66
CA THR A 97 -5.84 -6.92 2.09
C THR A 97 -4.50 -7.47 2.55
N ARG A 98 -4.52 -8.32 3.58
CA ARG A 98 -3.33 -9.07 3.97
C ARG A 98 -3.02 -10.08 2.87
N SER A 99 -1.78 -10.08 2.38
CA SER A 99 -1.32 -11.06 1.40
C SER A 99 -0.64 -12.20 2.15
N ASP A 100 -1.38 -13.26 2.44
CA ASP A 100 -0.82 -14.51 2.97
C ASP A 100 -0.16 -15.37 1.89
N LEU A 101 -0.24 -14.96 0.61
CA LEU A 101 0.42 -15.65 -0.48
C LEU A 101 1.95 -15.51 -0.37
N THR A 102 2.58 -16.59 0.08
CA THR A 102 3.98 -16.96 -0.19
C THR A 102 4.22 -16.75 -1.68
N ILE A 103 5.17 -15.88 -2.05
CA ILE A 103 5.70 -15.91 -3.42
C ILE A 103 6.59 -17.14 -3.50
N ASP A 104 5.97 -18.30 -3.64
CA ASP A 104 6.59 -19.50 -4.18
C ASP A 104 6.47 -19.37 -5.70
N GLY A 105 7.54 -18.86 -6.33
CA GLY A 105 7.47 -18.53 -7.76
C GLY A 105 8.55 -17.58 -8.25
N ARG A 106 9.82 -17.90 -8.02
CA ARG A 106 10.85 -17.54 -9.00
C ARG A 106 11.71 -18.77 -9.27
N GLY A 107 11.24 -19.56 -10.23
CA GLY A 107 12.09 -20.46 -10.99
C GLY A 107 13.02 -19.65 -11.91
N ARG A 108 14.24 -20.18 -12.02
CA ARG A 108 15.44 -19.76 -12.77
C ARG A 108 16.32 -18.70 -12.12
#